data_AF-A0A3S2EFV9-F1
#
_entry.id   AF-A0A3S2EFV9-F1
#
_cell.length_a   1.000
_cell.length_b   1.000
_cell.length_c   1.000
_cell.angle_alpha   90.00
_cell.angle_beta   90.00
_cell.angle_gamma   90.00
#
_symmetry.space_group_name_H-M   'P 1'
#
loop_
_entity.id
_entity.type
_entity.pdbx_description
1 polymer ?
#
loop_
_entity_poly.entity_id
_entity_poly.type
_entity_poly.pdbx_seq_one_letter_code
_entity_poly.pdbx_strand_id
1 'polypeptide(L)'
;MTPSPPFLGFPDRLADSRVPRAVIFGAGHGSTYPGKDSSGYALAANAIRAASQDDAAFVEHWDFDLGGPLFDGKPDSCVDAGDILTTMHDNA
;
A
#
# COMPACT_ATOMS: atom_id res chain seq x y z
N MET A 1 18.82 -0.59 -6.70
CA MET A 1 17.41 -0.17 -6.60
C MET A 1 17.23 0.49 -5.25
N THR A 2 16.81 1.75 -5.21
CA THR A 2 16.43 2.40 -3.95
C THR A 2 15.14 1.75 -3.47
N PRO A 3 14.99 1.36 -2.19
CA PRO A 3 13.73 0.84 -1.69
C PRO A 3 12.62 1.89 -1.90
N SER A 4 11.45 1.45 -2.36
CA SER A 4 10.27 2.31 -2.43
C SER A 4 9.86 2.70 -1.00
N PRO A 5 9.46 3.96 -0.74
CA PRO A 5 8.89 4.33 0.56
C PRO A 5 7.60 3.53 0.79
N PRO A 6 7.17 3.25 2.03
CA PRO A 6 5.91 2.55 2.27
C PRO A 6 4.71 3.46 1.96
N PHE A 7 3.58 2.85 1.60
CA PHE A 7 2.32 3.55 1.34
C PHE A 7 1.90 4.40 2.53
N LEU A 8 1.68 5.70 2.31
CA LEU A 8 1.36 6.70 3.33
C LEU A 8 2.32 6.74 4.53
N GLY A 9 3.53 6.18 4.41
CA GLY A 9 4.46 6.11 5.54
C GLY A 9 4.15 4.98 6.54
N PHE A 10 3.21 4.08 6.25
CA PHE A 10 2.82 3.01 7.17
C PHE A 10 3.98 2.05 7.50
N PRO A 11 4.04 1.52 8.74
CA PRO A 11 5.08 0.58 9.12
C PRO A 11 4.84 -0.81 8.51
N ASP A 12 5.88 -1.65 8.54
CA ASP A 12 5.79 -3.08 8.13
C ASP A 12 5.10 -3.96 9.19
N ARG A 13 4.99 -3.46 10.43
CA ARG A 13 4.31 -4.10 11.56
C ARG A 13 3.80 -3.06 12.55
N LEU A 14 2.68 -3.36 13.20
CA LEU A 14 2.19 -2.53 14.29
C LEU A 14 2.97 -2.80 15.59
N ALA A 15 3.11 -1.77 16.42
CA ALA A 15 3.62 -1.91 17.78
C ALA A 15 2.77 -2.88 18.62
N ASP A 16 3.37 -3.43 19.67
CA ASP A 16 2.72 -4.32 20.65
C ASP A 16 2.09 -5.58 20.06
N SER A 17 2.57 -6.02 18.89
CA SER A 17 2.00 -7.17 18.15
C SER A 17 0.50 -7.02 17.87
N ARG A 18 0.01 -5.79 17.75
CA ARG A 18 -1.38 -5.52 17.38
C ARG A 18 -1.66 -6.12 16.00
N VAL A 19 -2.84 -6.74 15.86
CA VAL A 19 -3.30 -7.28 14.58
C VAL A 19 -3.66 -6.11 13.65
N PRO A 20 -3.06 -6.01 12.45
CA PRO A 20 -3.46 -5.01 11.48
C PRO A 20 -4.91 -5.18 11.05
N ARG A 21 -5.61 -4.06 10.86
CA ARG A 21 -6.96 -4.05 10.28
C ARG A 21 -6.93 -4.03 8.76
N ALA A 22 -5.87 -3.46 8.18
CA ALA A 22 -5.59 -3.50 6.76
C ALA A 22 -4.11 -3.79 6.52
N VAL A 23 -3.83 -4.60 5.50
CA VAL A 23 -2.48 -4.95 5.06
C VAL A 23 -2.38 -4.55 3.59
N ILE A 24 -1.45 -3.65 3.30
CA ILE A 24 -1.11 -3.22 1.95
C ILE A 24 0.05 -4.07 1.48
N PHE A 25 -0.03 -4.58 0.25
CA PHE A 25 1.09 -5.23 -0.42
C PHE A 25 1.03 -4.95 -1.92
N GLY A 26 2.18 -4.90 -2.56
CA GLY A 26 2.30 -4.80 -4.00
C GLY A 26 2.33 -6.19 -4.65
N ALA A 27 1.63 -6.33 -5.77
CA ALA A 27 1.77 -7.47 -6.67
C ALA A 27 2.01 -6.92 -8.08
N GLY A 28 3.21 -7.15 -8.62
CA GLY A 28 3.59 -6.63 -9.94
C GLY A 28 2.78 -7.27 -11.07
N HIS A 29 2.31 -8.50 -10.85
CA HIS A 29 1.49 -9.25 -11.79
C HIS A 29 0.31 -9.88 -11.06
N GLY A 30 -0.89 -9.53 -11.51
CA GLY A 30 -2.15 -10.17 -11.10
C GLY A 30 -2.77 -10.97 -12.24
N SER A 31 -4.03 -11.36 -12.05
CA SER A 31 -4.83 -11.97 -13.11
C SER A 31 -5.10 -10.95 -14.21
N THR A 32 -4.55 -11.16 -15.41
CA THR A 32 -4.81 -10.29 -16.55
C THR A 32 -6.12 -10.65 -17.25
N TYR A 33 -6.72 -9.67 -17.93
CA TYR A 33 -7.74 -9.99 -18.93
C TYR A 33 -7.14 -10.91 -20.02
N PRO A 34 -7.94 -11.79 -20.63
CA PRO A 34 -7.45 -12.70 -21.66
C PRO A 34 -6.65 -12.00 -22.76
N GLY A 35 -5.44 -12.50 -23.02
CA GLY A 35 -4.54 -11.97 -24.05
C GLY A 35 -3.90 -10.62 -23.72
N LYS A 36 -3.93 -10.18 -22.45
CA LYS A 36 -3.25 -8.95 -22.01
C LYS A 36 -1.93 -9.22 -21.31
N ASP A 37 -0.94 -8.43 -21.72
CA ASP A 37 0.37 -8.32 -21.08
C ASP A 37 0.29 -7.34 -19.89
N SER A 38 0.70 -7.79 -18.70
CA SER A 38 0.75 -6.97 -17.47
C SER A 38 2.11 -6.34 -17.18
N SER A 39 3.13 -6.57 -18.00
CA SER A 39 4.50 -6.12 -17.73
C SER A 39 4.60 -4.61 -17.55
N GLY A 40 3.76 -3.84 -18.26
CA GLY A 40 3.66 -2.39 -18.09
C GLY A 40 3.17 -1.93 -16.71
N TYR A 41 2.57 -2.82 -15.92
CA TYR A 41 2.04 -2.53 -14.58
C TYR A 41 2.94 -3.04 -13.45
N ALA A 42 4.05 -3.73 -13.77
CA ALA A 42 4.94 -4.34 -12.78
C ALA A 42 5.48 -3.35 -11.73
N LEU A 43 5.57 -2.06 -12.08
CA LEU A 43 6.04 -0.99 -11.20
C LEU A 43 4.91 -0.16 -10.56
N ALA A 44 3.64 -0.50 -10.79
CA ALA A 44 2.50 0.30 -10.35
C ALA A 44 2.48 0.48 -8.82
N ALA A 45 2.76 -0.56 -8.04
CA ALA A 45 2.80 -0.47 -6.57
C ALA A 45 3.83 0.56 -6.10
N ASN A 46 5.03 0.56 -6.69
CA ASN A 46 6.09 1.53 -6.36
C ASN A 46 5.70 2.96 -6.77
N ALA A 47 5.03 3.13 -7.90
CA ALA A 47 4.53 4.43 -8.33
C ALA A 47 3.44 4.96 -7.38
N ILE A 48 2.51 4.10 -6.94
CA ILE A 48 1.46 4.46 -5.97
C ILE A 48 2.08 4.84 -4.63
N ARG A 49 3.03 4.05 -4.12
CA ARG A 49 3.73 4.38 -2.87
C ARG A 49 4.47 5.71 -2.95
N ALA A 50 5.16 5.98 -4.05
CA ALA A 50 5.84 7.25 -4.28
C ALA A 50 4.86 8.43 -4.31
N ALA A 51 3.75 8.29 -5.03
CA ALA A 51 2.70 9.32 -5.08
C ALA A 51 2.04 9.56 -3.72
N SER A 52 1.81 8.50 -2.93
CA SER A 52 1.20 8.62 -1.59
C SER A 52 2.05 9.42 -0.59
N GLN A 53 3.32 9.69 -0.87
CA GLN A 53 4.16 10.47 0.04
C GLN A 53 3.71 11.93 0.16
N ASP A 54 3.05 12.47 -0.86
CA ASP A 54 2.48 13.83 -0.81
C ASP A 54 1.39 13.93 0.27
N ASP A 55 0.75 12.81 0.62
CA ASP A 55 -0.33 12.74 1.61
C ASP A 55 0.10 12.14 2.96
N ALA A 56 1.29 11.54 3.06
CA ALA A 56 1.73 10.81 4.26
C ALA A 56 1.74 11.67 5.52
N ALA A 57 2.06 12.97 5.40
CA ALA A 57 2.04 13.91 6.52
C ALA A 57 0.63 14.29 6.99
N PHE A 58 -0.42 13.92 6.24
CA PHE A 58 -1.80 14.32 6.49
C PHE A 58 -2.66 13.21 7.13
N VAL A 59 -2.10 12.04 7.43
CA VAL A 59 -2.83 10.92 8.06
C VAL A 59 -3.53 11.33 9.37
N GLU A 60 -2.87 12.19 10.15
CA GLU A 60 -3.39 12.73 11.42
C GLU A 60 -4.16 14.05 11.25
N HIS A 61 -4.28 14.57 10.02
CA HIS A 61 -4.99 15.81 9.74
C HIS A 61 -6.48 15.59 9.56
N TRP A 62 -7.26 16.64 9.79
CA TRP A 62 -8.71 16.60 9.64
C TRP A 62 -9.12 16.39 8.19
N ASP A 63 -9.84 15.29 7.95
CA ASP A 63 -10.55 15.03 6.70
C ASP A 63 -12.04 15.38 6.90
N PHE A 64 -12.58 16.24 6.03
CA PHE A 64 -13.96 16.72 6.14
C PHE A 64 -15.00 15.68 5.71
N ASP A 65 -14.64 14.74 4.84
CA ASP A 65 -15.51 13.65 4.40
C ASP A 65 -15.60 12.56 5.48
N LEU A 66 -14.51 12.34 6.23
CA LEU A 66 -14.49 11.43 7.38
C LEU A 66 -15.03 12.08 8.67
N GLY A 67 -15.01 13.41 8.76
CA GLY A 67 -15.37 14.15 9.97
C GLY A 67 -14.33 14.03 11.09
N GLY A 68 -13.06 13.82 10.73
CA GLY A 68 -11.93 13.61 11.65
C GLY A 68 -10.69 13.09 10.91
N PRO A 69 -9.58 12.82 11.62
CA PRO A 69 -8.41 12.17 11.05
C PRO A 69 -8.70 10.75 10.53
N LEU A 70 -7.83 10.20 9.69
CA LEU A 70 -8.01 8.88 9.06
C LEU A 70 -8.31 7.77 10.08
N PHE A 71 -7.64 7.80 11.23
CA PHE A 71 -7.82 6.83 12.30
C PHE A 71 -8.69 7.32 13.45
N ASP A 72 -9.36 8.47 13.32
CA ASP A 72 -10.28 9.03 14.34
C ASP A 72 -9.58 9.16 15.71
N GLY A 73 -8.34 9.66 15.71
CA GLY A 73 -7.49 9.84 16.89
C GLY A 73 -7.06 8.53 17.59
N LYS A 74 -7.31 7.37 16.97
CA LYS A 74 -6.86 6.06 17.47
C LYS A 74 -5.49 5.73 16.86
N PRO A 75 -4.71 4.82 17.49
CA PRO A 75 -3.45 4.38 16.91
C PRO A 75 -3.63 3.77 15.51
N ASP A 76 -2.65 3.99 14.63
CA ASP A 76 -2.58 3.38 13.31
C ASP A 76 -2.89 1.89 13.34
N SER A 77 -3.63 1.45 12.34
CA SER A 77 -4.07 0.06 12.22
C SER A 77 -3.78 -0.55 10.84
N CYS A 78 -2.98 0.14 10.03
CA CYS A 78 -2.56 -0.28 8.69
C CYS A 78 -1.07 -0.61 8.70
N VAL A 79 -0.67 -1.57 7.84
CA VAL A 79 0.73 -1.88 7.58
C VAL A 79 0.99 -1.97 6.07
N ASP A 80 2.20 -1.65 5.63
CA ASP A 80 2.69 -1.96 4.28
C ASP A 80 3.69 -3.11 4.36
N ALA A 81 3.29 -4.27 3.86
CA ALA A 81 4.07 -5.50 3.89
C ALA A 81 5.07 -5.61 2.71
N GLY A 82 5.22 -4.55 1.89
CA GLY A 82 6.11 -4.55 0.74
C GLY A 82 5.51 -5.28 -0.46
N ASP A 83 6.37 -5.88 -1.29
CA ASP A 83 5.95 -6.55 -2.52
C ASP A 83 5.95 -8.08 -2.36
N ILE A 84 4.94 -8.72 -2.92
CA ILE A 84 4.94 -10.16 -3.17
C ILE A 84 5.58 -10.41 -4.53
N LEU A 85 6.50 -11.37 -4.59
CA LEU A 85 7.08 -11.80 -5.85
C LEU A 85 6.00 -12.48 -6.69
N THR A 86 5.73 -11.90 -7.85
CA THR A 86 4.78 -12.42 -8.83
C THR A 86 5.42 -12.37 -10.20
N THR A 87 5.10 -13.33 -11.06
CA THR A 87 5.41 -13.33 -12.49
C THR A 87 4.11 -13.40 -13.30
N MET A 88 4.19 -13.07 -14.59
CA MET A 88 3.00 -13.13 -15.46
C MET A 88 2.51 -14.58 -15.54
N HIS A 89 1.21 -14.79 -15.29
CA HIS A 89 0.54 -16.09 -15.25
C HIS A 89 0.77 -16.93 -13.98
N ASP A 90 1.33 -16.36 -12.89
CA ASP A 90 1.40 -17.04 -11.58
C ASP A 90 0.03 -17.41 -10.98
N ASN A 91 -1.05 -16.85 -11.53
CA ASN A 91 -2.43 -17.09 -11.13
C ASN A 91 -3.13 -18.20 -11.95
N ALA A 92 -2.42 -18.87 -12.85
CA ALA A 92 -2.97 -19.88 -13.78
C ALA A 92 -3.02 -21.29 -13.17
#